data_AF-A0A7Y6YWH2-F1
#
_entry.id   AF-A0A7Y6YWH2-F1
#
_cell.length_a   1.000
_cell.length_b   1.000
_cell.length_c   1.000
_cell.angle_alpha   90.00
_cell.angle_beta   90.00
_cell.angle_gamma   90.00
#
_symmetry.space_group_name_H-M   'P 1'
#
loop_
_entity.id
_entity.type
_entity.pdbx_description
1 polymer ?
#
loop_
_entity_poly.entity_id
_entity_poly.type
_entity_poly.pdbx_seq_one_letter_code
_entity_poly.pdbx_strand_id
1 'polypeptide(L)'
;MNATQINNSLTKWSELFNDMCQGQDPDDKGHWNLKNAFDQFAKHIDGFNTIENIQANELIEQFDHLIKTSRYDKALEMENRIFHFIMTVVDK
;
A
#
# COMPACT_ATOMS: atom_id res chain seq x y z
N MET A 1 16.79 -8.21 5.96
CA MET A 1 15.66 -8.19 6.91
C MET A 1 14.42 -8.29 6.02
N ASN A 2 13.92 -9.49 5.71
CA ASN A 2 13.27 -9.71 4.40
C ASN A 2 11.78 -10.11 4.47
N ALA A 3 11.38 -11.28 4.95
CA ALA A 3 9.97 -11.70 4.80
C ALA A 3 8.97 -11.07 5.80
N THR A 4 9.35 -10.94 7.07
CA THR A 4 8.42 -10.53 8.15
C THR A 4 8.00 -9.06 8.03
N GLN A 5 8.89 -8.17 7.60
CA GLN A 5 8.57 -6.75 7.44
C GLN A 5 7.67 -6.50 6.23
N ILE A 6 7.92 -7.17 5.09
CA ILE A 6 7.05 -7.14 3.91
C ILE A 6 5.63 -7.54 4.30
N ASN A 7 5.47 -8.66 5.02
CA ASN A 7 4.15 -9.13 5.44
C ASN A 7 3.45 -8.12 6.36
N ASN A 8 4.17 -7.48 7.28
CA ASN A 8 3.59 -6.48 8.17
C ASN A 8 3.12 -5.24 7.39
N SER A 9 3.91 -4.73 6.44
CA SER A 9 3.53 -3.60 5.59
C SER A 9 2.35 -3.93 4.69
N LEU A 10 2.36 -5.09 4.03
CA LEU A 10 1.27 -5.57 3.17
C LEU A 10 -0.04 -5.74 3.95
N THR A 11 0.03 -6.33 5.14
CA THR A 11 -1.15 -6.49 6.01
C THR A 11 -1.75 -5.12 6.34
N LYS A 12 -0.91 -4.19 6.78
CA LYS A 12 -1.38 -2.87 7.21
C LYS A 12 -1.89 -2.01 6.06
N TRP A 13 -1.27 -2.06 4.89
CA TRP A 13 -1.79 -1.38 3.70
C TRP A 13 -3.12 -1.98 3.24
N SER A 14 -3.28 -3.30 3.31
CA SER A 14 -4.53 -3.97 2.94
C SER A 14 -5.68 -3.62 3.89
N GLU A 15 -5.41 -3.53 5.20
CA GLU A 15 -6.37 -3.05 6.19
C GLU A 15 -6.81 -1.61 5.90
N LEU A 16 -5.86 -0.70 5.73
CA LEU A 16 -6.15 0.72 5.43
C LEU A 16 -6.87 0.91 4.10
N PHE A 17 -6.54 0.09 3.10
CA PHE A 17 -7.23 0.07 1.82
C PHE A 17 -8.70 -0.36 1.97
N ASN A 18 -8.96 -1.45 2.70
CA ASN A 18 -10.33 -1.88 2.98
C ASN A 18 -11.12 -0.84 3.79
N ASP A 19 -10.45 -0.18 4.75
CA ASP A 19 -11.03 0.91 5.53
C ASP A 19 -11.28 2.18 4.71
N MET A 20 -10.57 2.38 3.60
CA MET A 20 -10.87 3.45 2.65
C MET A 20 -12.13 3.15 1.84
N CYS A 21 -12.28 1.89 1.43
CA CYS A 21 -13.34 1.43 0.55
C CYS A 21 -14.71 1.31 1.23
N GLN A 22 -14.99 1.85 2.42
CA GLN A 22 -16.22 1.64 3.23
C GLN A 22 -17.55 1.75 2.44
N GLY A 23 -17.95 0.70 1.72
CA GLY A 23 -19.16 0.64 0.89
C GLY A 23 -18.98 0.78 -0.63
N GLN A 24 -17.74 0.91 -1.12
CA GLN A 24 -17.40 0.76 -2.54
C GLN A 24 -16.88 -0.65 -2.80
N ASP A 25 -17.09 -1.16 -4.02
CA ASP A 25 -16.57 -2.47 -4.40
C ASP A 25 -15.03 -2.39 -4.48
N PRO A 26 -14.28 -3.09 -3.61
CA PRO A 26 -12.81 -3.11 -3.70
C PRO A 26 -12.32 -3.73 -5.03
N ASP A 27 -13.19 -4.38 -5.80
CA ASP A 27 -12.94 -4.85 -7.15
C ASP A 27 -13.35 -3.85 -8.25
N ASP A 28 -13.74 -2.61 -7.91
CA ASP A 28 -13.87 -1.52 -8.88
C ASP A 28 -12.53 -1.36 -9.63
N LYS A 29 -12.61 -1.14 -10.95
CA LYS A 29 -11.45 -0.93 -11.82
C LYS A 29 -10.54 0.20 -11.33
N GLY A 30 -11.07 1.17 -10.59
CA GLY A 30 -10.28 2.22 -9.94
C GLY A 30 -9.24 1.69 -8.96
N HIS A 31 -9.53 0.58 -8.28
CA HIS A 31 -8.74 0.03 -7.18
C HIS A 31 -7.90 -1.20 -7.53
N TRP A 32 -8.11 -1.75 -8.74
CA TRP A 32 -7.40 -2.94 -9.24
C TRP A 32 -5.88 -2.79 -9.24
N ASN A 33 -5.38 -1.56 -9.40
CA ASN A 33 -3.94 -1.29 -9.49
C ASN A 33 -3.22 -1.62 -8.18
N LEU A 34 -3.70 -1.13 -7.03
CA LEU A 34 -3.02 -1.35 -5.76
C LEU A 34 -3.10 -2.82 -5.30
N LYS A 35 -4.24 -3.48 -5.53
CA LYS A 35 -4.40 -4.92 -5.28
C LYS A 35 -3.40 -5.75 -6.10
N ASN A 36 -3.28 -5.47 -7.40
CA ASN A 36 -2.31 -6.16 -8.26
C ASN A 36 -0.86 -5.86 -7.84
N ALA A 37 -0.56 -4.64 -7.40
CA ALA A 37 0.74 -4.30 -6.85
C ALA A 37 1.04 -5.10 -5.57
N PHE A 38 0.09 -5.27 -4.64
CA PHE A 38 0.28 -6.13 -3.47
C PHE A 38 0.59 -7.58 -3.88
N ASP A 39 -0.14 -8.14 -4.84
CA ASP A 39 0.07 -9.51 -5.33
C ASP A 39 1.44 -9.70 -5.99
N GLN A 40 1.94 -8.68 -6.69
CA GLN A 40 3.29 -8.70 -7.27
C GLN A 40 4.37 -8.53 -6.21
N PHE A 41 4.15 -7.63 -5.26
CA PHE A 41 5.08 -7.38 -4.16
C PHE A 41 5.24 -8.58 -3.23
N ALA A 42 4.15 -9.30 -2.95
CA ALA A 42 4.18 -10.51 -2.13
C ALA A 42 5.05 -11.64 -2.73
N LYS A 43 5.29 -11.61 -4.04
CA LYS A 43 6.18 -12.56 -4.75
C LYS A 43 7.63 -12.10 -4.78
N HIS A 44 7.90 -10.83 -4.43
CA HIS A 44 9.23 -10.25 -4.45
C HIS A 44 9.97 -10.54 -3.13
N ILE A 45 11.05 -11.30 -3.22
CA ILE A 45 11.76 -11.91 -2.07
C ILE A 45 12.87 -11.02 -1.49
N ASP A 46 13.32 -10.01 -2.22
CA ASP A 46 14.42 -9.13 -1.81
C ASP A 46 13.98 -8.11 -0.76
N GLY A 47 12.68 -7.81 -0.70
CA GLY A 47 12.08 -6.92 0.27
C GLY A 47 12.53 -5.47 0.17
N PHE A 48 12.29 -4.71 1.24
CA PHE A 48 12.71 -3.32 1.30
C PHE A 48 14.17 -3.21 1.75
N ASN A 49 14.96 -2.44 1.02
CA ASN A 49 16.18 -1.89 1.58
C ASN A 49 15.85 -0.84 2.66
N THR A 50 16.88 -0.32 3.35
CA THR A 50 16.69 0.63 4.46
C THR A 50 15.90 1.88 4.07
N ILE A 51 16.15 2.44 2.88
CA ILE A 51 15.48 3.67 2.41
C ILE A 51 14.02 3.36 2.08
N GLU A 52 13.77 2.27 1.35
CA GLU A 52 12.42 1.83 1.00
C GLU A 52 11.59 1.51 2.23
N ASN A 53 12.19 0.93 3.27
CA ASN A 53 11.49 0.65 4.51
C ASN A 53 11.06 1.93 5.24
N ILE A 54 11.90 2.97 5.23
CA ILE A 54 11.53 4.28 5.79
C ILE A 54 10.36 4.86 5.00
N GLN A 55 10.47 4.87 3.67
CA GLN A 55 9.41 5.38 2.78
C GLN A 55 8.10 4.60 2.92
N ALA A 56 8.17 3.27 3.02
CA ALA A 56 7.01 2.42 3.24
C ALA A 56 6.29 2.78 4.54
N ASN A 57 7.02 2.99 5.63
CA ASN A 57 6.43 3.40 6.91
C ASN A 57 5.82 4.80 6.85
N GLU A 58 6.48 5.77 6.22
CA GLU A 58 5.94 7.12 6.02
C GLU A 58 4.64 7.11 5.21
N LEU A 59 4.55 6.25 4.18
CA LEU A 59 3.34 6.05 3.39
C LEU A 59 2.22 5.41 4.22
N ILE A 60 2.52 4.41 5.06
CA ILE A 60 1.56 3.80 6.00
C ILE A 60 1.00 4.87 6.95
N GLU A 61 1.86 5.67 7.56
CA GLU A 61 1.45 6.69 8.54
C GLU A 61 0.60 7.80 7.90
N GLN A 62 0.98 8.26 6.70
CA GLN A 62 0.18 9.23 5.94
C GLN A 62 -1.18 8.65 5.57
N PHE A 63 -1.23 7.40 5.11
CA PHE A 63 -2.49 6.78 4.72
C PHE A 63 -3.41 6.57 5.92
N ASP A 64 -2.89 6.05 7.03
CA ASP A 64 -3.62 5.90 8.31
C ASP A 64 -4.18 7.25 8.81
N HIS A 65 -3.38 8.33 8.73
CA HIS A 65 -3.86 9.66 9.10
C HIS A 65 -5.03 10.13 8.22
N LEU A 66 -4.98 9.89 6.91
CA LEU A 66 -6.05 10.27 5.99
C LEU A 66 -7.34 9.48 6.25
N ILE A 67 -7.24 8.17 6.50
CA ILE A 67 -8.39 7.32 6.84
C ILE A 67 -9.02 7.76 8.17
N LYS A 68 -8.22 7.97 9.22
CA LYS A 68 -8.70 8.42 10.54
C LYS A 68 -9.34 9.80 10.53
N THR A 69 -8.98 10.64 9.56
CA THR A 69 -9.56 11.98 9.39
C THR A 69 -10.66 12.03 8.33
N SER A 70 -11.12 10.87 7.85
CA SER A 70 -12.18 10.73 6.82
C SER A 70 -11.89 11.48 5.51
N ARG A 71 -10.61 11.68 5.18
CA ARG A 71 -10.17 12.36 3.95
C ARG A 71 -10.03 11.37 2.80
N TYR A 72 -11.13 10.72 2.45
CA TYR A 72 -11.11 9.61 1.50
C TYR A 72 -10.71 10.02 0.07
N ASP A 73 -11.00 11.25 -0.34
CA ASP A 73 -10.52 11.85 -1.59
C ASP A 73 -9.00 11.79 -1.70
N LYS A 74 -8.30 12.13 -0.62
CA LYS A 74 -6.83 12.09 -0.54
C LYS A 74 -6.28 10.72 -0.25
N ALA A 75 -7.06 9.89 0.44
CA ALA A 75 -6.75 8.48 0.62
C ALA A 75 -6.66 7.77 -0.76
N LEU A 76 -7.52 8.12 -1.72
CA LEU A 76 -7.46 7.63 -3.10
C LEU A 76 -6.21 8.12 -3.85
N GLU A 77 -5.78 9.37 -3.65
CA GLU A 77 -4.50 9.85 -4.19
C GLU A 77 -3.32 9.06 -3.59
N MET A 78 -3.42 8.72 -2.29
CA MET A 78 -2.42 7.92 -1.59
C MET A 78 -2.36 6.49 -2.13
N GLU A 79 -3.49 5.90 -2.50
CA GLU A 79 -3.57 4.59 -3.15
C GLU A 79 -2.63 4.50 -4.35
N ASN A 80 -2.70 5.48 -5.25
CA ASN A 80 -1.83 5.55 -6.44
C ASN A 80 -0.34 5.74 -6.08
N ARG A 81 -0.04 6.50 -5.02
CA ARG A 81 1.34 6.68 -4.55
C ARG A 81 1.93 5.38 -4.02
N ILE A 82 1.16 4.62 -3.23
CA ILE A 82 1.57 3.31 -2.72
C ILE A 82 1.77 2.32 -3.88
N PHE A 83 0.85 2.33 -4.86
CA PHE A 83 0.98 1.52 -6.08
C PHE A 83 2.32 1.78 -6.79
N HIS A 84 2.63 3.03 -7.11
CA HIS A 84 3.86 3.38 -7.82
C HIS A 84 5.12 3.05 -7.02
N PHE A 85 5.09 3.26 -5.70
CA PHE A 85 6.18 2.87 -4.82
C PHE A 85 6.44 1.36 -4.92
N ILE A 86 5.40 0.54 -4.79
CA ILE A 86 5.51 -0.91 -4.89
C ILE A 86 6.07 -1.34 -6.26
N MET A 87 5.52 -0.82 -7.35
CA MET A 87 5.99 -1.16 -8.70
C MET A 87 7.47 -0.81 -8.90
N THR A 88 7.93 0.32 -8.33
CA THR A 88 9.34 0.71 -8.38
C THR A 88 10.24 -0.26 -7.63
N VAL A 89 9.76 -0.88 -6.56
CA VAL A 89 10.53 -1.90 -5.83
C VAL A 89 10.53 -3.23 -6.59
N VAL A 90 9.39 -3.61 -7.19
CA VAL A 90 9.28 -4.87 -7.97
C VAL A 90 10.12 -4.84 -9.25
N ASP A 91 10.26 -3.68 -9.92
CA ASP A 91 10.99 -3.54 -11.18
C ASP A 91 12.53 -3.53 -11.03
N LYS A 92 13.07 -3.53 -9.80
CA LYS A 92 14.52 -3.59 -9.54
C LYS A 92 15.11 -4.98 -9.74
#